data_AF-A0A1V4V1V6-F1
#
_entry.id   AF-A0A1V4V1V6-F1
#
_cell.length_a   1.000
_cell.length_b   1.000
_cell.length_c   1.000
_cell.angle_alpha   90.00
_cell.angle_beta   90.00
_cell.angle_gamma   90.00
#
_symmetry.space_group_name_H-M   'P 1'
#
loop_
_entity.id
_entity.type
_entity.pdbx_description
1 polymer ?
#
loop_
_entity_poly.entity_id
_entity_poly.type
_entity_poly.pdbx_seq_one_letter_code
_entity_poly.pdbx_strand_id
1 'polypeptide(L)'
;MDLDKAVTVLVAVVSLLLGVYNAWSIQNPPDSSDLVSQGNLYFADGDYKKAIGFYEKALKYHGTYSNALKYKGYALFNLAMDDPAQRIKISSRLPQDSPAMAARALLEKENQTQIILDEGRLSYMESSYQYLQDAARANPSDVEALLYSGIVSLVLFQQSPSYDPMRDFDRTLRAVEDLSYKKSAHIRAIKGAAWYGKGVAYLKNGDGEEAMTCFRNSRVVSEEQV
;
A
#
# COMPACT_ATOMS: atom_id res chain seq x y z
N MET A 1 -32.81 34.22 33.59
CA MET A 1 -31.82 34.21 32.50
C MET A 1 -32.42 33.35 31.41
N ASP A 2 -32.81 33.94 30.28
CA ASP A 2 -33.50 33.21 29.19
C ASP A 2 -32.60 32.09 28.67
N LEU A 3 -33.08 30.85 28.74
CA LEU A 3 -32.39 29.67 28.24
C LEU A 3 -31.99 29.84 26.76
N ASP A 4 -32.84 30.54 25.98
CA ASP A 4 -32.63 30.83 24.56
C ASP A 4 -31.43 31.76 24.29
N LYS A 5 -31.23 32.76 25.16
CA LYS A 5 -30.06 33.66 25.09
C LYS A 5 -28.78 32.92 25.44
N ALA A 6 -28.84 32.01 26.42
CA ALA A 6 -27.69 31.19 26.81
C ALA A 6 -27.26 30.23 25.68
N VAL A 7 -28.23 29.59 24.99
CA VAL A 7 -27.97 28.72 23.84
C VAL A 7 -27.37 29.52 22.67
N THR A 8 -27.93 30.70 22.37
CA THR A 8 -27.42 31.55 21.29
C THR A 8 -25.98 31.99 21.53
N VAL A 9 -25.65 32.42 22.75
CA VAL A 9 -24.28 32.79 23.13
C VAL A 9 -23.34 31.58 23.04
N LEU A 10 -23.77 30.40 23.51
CA LEU A 10 -22.98 29.18 23.44
C LEU A 10 -22.65 28.79 21.99
N VAL A 11 -23.64 28.84 21.08
CA VAL A 11 -23.43 28.54 19.65
C VAL A 11 -22.46 29.53 19.01
N ALA A 12 -22.58 30.82 19.32
CA ALA A 12 -21.67 31.85 18.81
C ALA A 12 -20.23 31.62 19.31
N VAL A 13 -20.05 31.29 20.59
CA VAL A 13 -18.74 30.99 21.18
C VAL A 13 -18.13 29.73 20.55
N VAL A 14 -18.89 28.64 20.40
CA VAL A 14 -18.42 27.41 19.76
C VAL A 14 -18.02 27.66 18.30
N SER A 15 -18.80 28.45 17.56
CA SER A 15 -18.49 28.80 16.17
C SER A 15 -17.20 29.63 16.06
N LEU A 16 -16.99 30.59 16.98
CA LEU A 16 -15.76 31.38 17.05
C LEU A 16 -14.55 30.48 17.38
N LEU A 17 -14.69 29.59 18.37
CA LEU A 17 -13.63 28.65 18.76
C LEU A 17 -13.25 27.70 17.62
N LEU A 18 -14.24 27.18 16.89
CA LEU A 18 -14.01 26.39 15.67
C LEU A 18 -13.27 27.20 14.61
N GLY A 19 -13.65 28.46 14.40
CA GLY A 19 -12.99 29.37 13.46
C GLY A 19 -11.52 29.61 13.82
N VAL A 20 -11.23 29.89 15.10
CA VAL A 20 -9.87 30.10 15.61
C VAL A 20 -9.04 28.82 15.50
N TYR A 21 -9.61 27.67 15.86
CA TYR A 21 -8.94 26.38 15.73
C TYR A 21 -8.61 26.04 14.27
N ASN A 22 -9.54 26.28 13.35
CA ASN A 22 -9.32 26.06 11.92
C ASN A 22 -8.20 26.97 11.39
N ALA A 23 -8.22 28.27 11.74
CA ALA A 23 -7.17 29.21 11.35
C ALA A 23 -5.80 28.82 11.91
N TRP A 24 -5.76 28.41 13.19
CA TRP A 24 -4.53 27.93 13.85
C TRP A 24 -3.99 26.64 13.19
N SER A 25 -4.87 25.70 12.85
CA SER A 25 -4.51 24.45 12.16
C SER A 25 -4.00 24.68 10.74
N ILE A 26 -4.50 25.70 10.03
CA ILE A 26 -3.97 26.09 8.72
C ILE A 26 -2.56 26.68 8.85
N GLN A 27 -2.30 27.45 9.90
CA GLN A 27 -0.98 28.05 10.16
C GLN A 27 0.03 27.07 10.79
N ASN A 28 -0.46 26.07 11.51
CA ASN A 28 0.31 25.02 12.17
C ASN A 28 -0.24 23.65 11.76
N PRO A 29 -0.06 23.26 10.49
CA PRO A 29 -0.55 21.97 10.03
C PRO A 29 0.09 20.87 10.88
N PRO A 30 -0.68 19.88 11.38
CA PRO A 30 -0.09 18.70 11.98
C PRO A 30 0.91 18.10 10.98
N ASP A 31 2.06 17.66 11.48
CA ASP A 31 3.05 17.02 10.64
C ASP A 31 2.38 15.83 9.93
N SER A 32 2.43 15.80 8.61
CA SER A 32 1.83 14.71 7.81
C SER A 32 2.39 13.35 8.25
N SER A 33 3.61 13.33 8.80
CA SER A 33 4.21 12.17 9.45
C SER A 33 3.48 11.71 10.71
N ASP A 34 3.02 12.64 11.55
CA ASP A 34 2.25 12.31 12.76
C ASP A 34 0.86 11.74 12.41
N LEU A 35 0.18 12.35 11.44
CA LEU A 35 -1.10 11.83 10.94
C LEU A 35 -0.95 10.43 10.33
N VAL A 36 0.12 10.17 9.58
CA VAL A 36 0.45 8.82 9.10
C VAL A 36 0.70 7.87 10.26
N SER A 37 1.45 8.30 11.28
CA SER A 37 1.73 7.46 12.45
C SER A 37 0.45 7.09 13.21
N GLN A 38 -0.47 8.02 13.38
CA GLN A 38 -1.79 7.75 13.95
C GLN A 38 -2.61 6.79 13.07
N GLY A 39 -2.60 6.99 11.75
CA GLY A 39 -3.24 6.06 10.81
C GLY A 39 -2.68 4.64 10.91
N ASN A 40 -1.36 4.51 11.08
CA ASN A 40 -0.69 3.21 11.23
C ASN A 40 -1.11 2.47 12.51
N LEU A 41 -1.46 3.18 13.58
CA LEU A 41 -2.01 2.54 14.79
C LEU A 41 -3.36 1.88 14.49
N TYR A 42 -4.29 2.62 13.86
CA TYR A 42 -5.58 2.05 13.45
C TYR A 42 -5.43 0.94 12.41
N PHE A 43 -4.46 1.06 11.52
CA PHE A 43 -4.14 0.00 10.56
C PHE A 43 -3.71 -1.29 11.27
N ALA A 44 -2.82 -1.17 12.26
CA ALA A 44 -2.35 -2.30 13.05
C ALA A 44 -3.49 -2.94 13.86
N ASP A 45 -4.45 -2.15 14.32
CA ASP A 45 -5.67 -2.61 14.98
C ASP A 45 -6.69 -3.24 14.00
N GLY A 46 -6.43 -3.19 12.70
CA GLY A 46 -7.32 -3.71 11.65
C GLY A 46 -8.49 -2.77 11.30
N ASP A 47 -8.56 -1.58 11.88
CA ASP A 47 -9.55 -0.55 11.56
C ASP A 47 -9.09 0.27 10.34
N TYR A 48 -9.09 -0.38 9.18
CA TYR A 48 -8.60 0.20 7.93
C TYR A 48 -9.41 1.44 7.49
N LYS A 49 -10.70 1.51 7.83
CA LYS A 49 -11.53 2.69 7.50
C LYS A 49 -11.09 3.92 8.29
N LYS A 50 -10.81 3.77 9.59
CA LYS A 50 -10.23 4.88 10.37
C LYS A 50 -8.82 5.22 9.90
N ALA A 51 -7.99 4.23 9.63
CA ALA A 51 -6.64 4.44 9.09
C ALA A 51 -6.67 5.31 7.81
N ILE A 52 -7.55 4.97 6.86
CA ILE A 52 -7.77 5.77 5.63
C ILE A 52 -8.12 7.22 5.96
N GLY A 53 -9.01 7.46 6.93
CA GLY A 53 -9.36 8.82 7.34
C GLY A 53 -8.18 9.64 7.85
N PHE A 54 -7.20 9.02 8.52
CA PHE A 54 -5.96 9.68 8.92
C PHE A 54 -5.02 9.95 7.76
N TYR A 55 -4.84 8.97 6.86
CA TYR A 55 -4.03 9.17 5.65
C TYR A 55 -4.61 10.25 4.75
N GLU A 56 -5.93 10.33 4.60
CA GLU A 56 -6.59 11.41 3.86
C GLU A 56 -6.35 12.78 4.49
N LYS A 57 -6.35 12.88 5.82
CA LYS A 57 -5.95 14.13 6.49
C LYS A 57 -4.51 14.48 6.17
N ALA A 58 -3.58 13.53 6.22
CA ALA A 58 -2.18 13.78 5.86
C ALA A 58 -2.05 14.29 4.41
N LEU A 59 -2.78 13.67 3.47
CA LEU A 59 -2.79 14.07 2.06
C LEU A 59 -3.46 15.43 1.82
N LYS A 60 -4.40 15.86 2.67
CA LYS A 60 -4.94 17.23 2.60
C LYS A 60 -3.90 18.30 2.89
N TYR A 61 -2.94 18.02 3.77
CA TYR A 61 -1.85 18.95 4.08
C TYR A 61 -0.68 18.80 3.11
N HIS A 62 -0.36 17.57 2.68
CA HIS A 62 0.70 17.29 1.73
C HIS A 62 0.26 16.21 0.72
N GLY A 63 -0.30 16.66 -0.41
CA GLY A 63 -0.98 15.80 -1.40
C GLY A 63 -0.12 14.71 -2.04
N THR A 64 1.20 14.89 -2.05
CA THR A 64 2.16 13.92 -2.60
C THR A 64 2.98 13.22 -1.50
N TYR A 65 2.49 13.22 -0.25
CA TYR A 65 3.19 12.54 0.84
C TYR A 65 3.18 11.02 0.63
N SER A 66 4.30 10.48 0.14
CA SER A 66 4.44 9.11 -0.35
C SER A 66 4.00 8.05 0.68
N ASN A 67 4.34 8.24 1.96
CA ASN A 67 3.91 7.31 3.02
C ASN A 67 2.39 7.30 3.20
N ALA A 68 1.72 8.45 3.18
CA ALA A 68 0.25 8.49 3.29
C ALA A 68 -0.42 7.84 2.08
N LEU A 69 0.09 8.08 0.86
CA LEU A 69 -0.37 7.40 -0.35
C LEU A 69 -0.20 5.89 -0.23
N LYS A 70 1.00 5.42 0.15
CA LYS A 70 1.32 4.00 0.30
C LYS A 70 0.41 3.31 1.30
N TYR A 71 0.33 3.83 2.52
CA TYR A 71 -0.46 3.17 3.57
C TYR A 71 -1.97 3.28 3.34
N LYS A 72 -2.44 4.33 2.65
CA LYS A 72 -3.83 4.36 2.14
C LYS A 72 -4.06 3.24 1.13
N GLY A 73 -3.14 3.03 0.19
CA GLY A 73 -3.17 1.90 -0.75
C GLY A 73 -3.26 0.56 -0.03
N TYR A 74 -2.39 0.32 0.96
CA TYR A 74 -2.43 -0.91 1.76
C TYR A 74 -3.75 -1.08 2.52
N ALA A 75 -4.33 -0.01 3.05
CA ALA A 75 -5.58 -0.08 3.80
C ALA A 75 -6.76 -0.44 2.89
N LEU A 76 -6.78 0.12 1.67
CA LEU A 76 -7.76 -0.21 0.64
C LEU A 76 -7.61 -1.66 0.17
N PHE A 77 -6.38 -2.13 -0.04
CA PHE A 77 -6.10 -3.54 -0.32
C PHE A 77 -6.69 -4.45 0.78
N ASN A 78 -6.43 -4.12 2.05
CA ASN A 78 -6.93 -4.90 3.18
C ASN A 78 -8.45 -4.87 3.34
N LEU A 79 -9.11 -3.77 2.93
CA LEU A 79 -10.57 -3.72 2.86
C LEU A 79 -11.14 -4.59 1.74
N ALA A 80 -10.39 -4.80 0.66
CA ALA A 80 -10.77 -5.71 -0.42
C ALA A 80 -10.52 -7.20 -0.07
N MET A 81 -9.66 -7.49 0.92
CA MET A 81 -9.29 -8.85 1.31
C MET A 81 -10.20 -9.44 2.40
N ASP A 82 -10.93 -10.50 2.04
CA ASP A 82 -11.78 -11.24 2.98
C ASP A 82 -10.96 -12.03 3.99
N ASP A 83 -9.89 -12.67 3.53
CA ASP A 83 -9.04 -13.53 4.36
C ASP A 83 -7.99 -12.68 5.10
N PRO A 84 -8.00 -12.64 6.44
CA PRO A 84 -6.99 -11.95 7.22
C PRO A 84 -5.55 -12.40 6.93
N ALA A 85 -5.34 -13.65 6.50
CA ALA A 85 -4.01 -14.17 6.17
C ALA A 85 -3.41 -13.52 4.91
N GLN A 86 -4.25 -12.91 4.07
CA GLN A 86 -3.83 -12.21 2.86
C GLN A 86 -3.56 -10.72 3.11
N ARG A 87 -3.88 -10.20 4.30
CA ARG A 87 -3.78 -8.78 4.56
C ARG A 87 -2.33 -8.35 4.70
N ILE A 88 -2.00 -7.23 4.07
CA ILE A 88 -0.73 -6.55 4.23
C ILE A 88 -0.65 -6.07 5.67
N LYS A 89 0.46 -6.37 6.34
CA LYS A 89 0.77 -5.82 7.65
C LYS A 89 1.80 -4.71 7.46
N ILE A 90 1.63 -3.59 8.14
CA ILE A 90 2.71 -2.61 8.27
C ILE A 90 3.81 -3.29 9.08
N SER A 91 5.04 -3.29 8.58
CA SER A 91 6.11 -4.07 9.18
C SER A 91 6.27 -3.71 10.66
N SER A 92 6.28 -4.74 11.49
CA SER A 92 6.66 -4.63 12.89
C SER A 92 8.19 -4.78 12.98
N ARG A 93 8.78 -4.51 14.16
CA ARG A 93 10.23 -4.65 14.39
C ARG A 93 10.77 -6.09 14.22
N LEU A 94 9.92 -7.08 13.91
CA LEU A 94 10.30 -8.48 13.82
C LEU A 94 10.71 -8.87 12.38
N PRO A 95 11.82 -9.61 12.20
CA PRO A 95 12.29 -10.05 10.86
C PRO A 95 11.27 -10.86 10.04
N GLN A 96 10.38 -11.59 10.72
CA GLN A 96 9.34 -12.41 10.09
C GLN A 96 8.16 -11.59 9.53
N ASP A 97 8.03 -10.32 9.94
CA ASP A 97 7.00 -9.39 9.45
C ASP A 97 7.53 -8.52 8.30
N SER A 98 8.55 -9.01 7.58
CA SER A 98 9.11 -8.25 6.47
C SER A 98 8.09 -8.11 5.33
N PRO A 99 7.95 -6.92 4.72
CA PRO A 99 7.03 -6.70 3.60
C PRO A 99 7.26 -7.65 2.42
N ALA A 100 8.49 -8.12 2.22
CA ALA A 100 8.84 -9.12 1.21
C ALA A 100 8.28 -10.52 1.51
N MET A 101 8.26 -10.95 2.77
CA MET A 101 7.66 -12.24 3.15
C MET A 101 6.14 -12.22 2.99
N ALA A 102 5.48 -11.15 3.42
CA ALA A 102 4.05 -10.97 3.22
C ALA A 102 3.68 -10.96 1.72
N ALA A 103 4.45 -10.21 0.92
CA ALA A 103 4.32 -10.21 -0.54
C ALA A 103 4.50 -11.62 -1.13
N ARG A 104 5.48 -12.39 -0.64
CA ARG A 104 5.72 -13.75 -1.11
C ARG A 104 4.55 -14.68 -0.81
N ALA A 105 4.04 -14.68 0.41
CA ALA A 105 2.89 -15.49 0.80
C ALA A 105 1.64 -15.16 -0.05
N LEU A 106 1.41 -13.88 -0.31
CA LEU A 106 0.35 -13.41 -1.21
C LEU A 106 0.50 -13.95 -2.63
N LEU A 107 1.71 -13.85 -3.20
CA LEU A 107 1.98 -14.33 -4.55
C LEU A 107 1.87 -15.84 -4.68
N GLU A 108 2.30 -16.59 -3.67
CA GLU A 108 2.14 -18.05 -3.65
C GLU A 108 0.66 -18.45 -3.62
N LYS A 109 -0.15 -17.73 -2.87
CA LYS A 109 -1.60 -17.94 -2.86
C LYS A 109 -2.25 -17.60 -4.20
N GLU A 110 -1.84 -16.50 -4.82
CA GLU A 110 -2.27 -16.11 -6.17
C GLU A 110 -1.88 -17.13 -7.24
N ASN A 111 -0.74 -17.81 -7.06
CA ASN A 111 -0.33 -18.88 -7.95
C ASN A 111 -1.21 -20.14 -7.79
N GLN A 112 -1.70 -20.41 -6.58
CA GLN A 112 -2.52 -21.59 -6.29
C GLN A 112 -4.01 -21.37 -6.54
N THR A 113 -4.49 -20.14 -6.38
CA THR A 113 -5.92 -19.80 -6.39
C THR A 113 -6.15 -18.44 -7.03
N GLN A 114 -7.30 -18.26 -7.66
CA GLN A 114 -7.74 -16.96 -8.15
C GLN A 114 -8.52 -16.22 -7.07
N ILE A 115 -8.13 -14.99 -6.76
CA ILE A 115 -8.97 -14.09 -5.94
C ILE A 115 -10.15 -13.60 -6.80
N ILE A 116 -11.36 -13.85 -6.31
CA ILE A 116 -12.60 -13.36 -6.90
C ILE A 116 -13.09 -12.19 -6.06
N LEU A 117 -13.22 -11.01 -6.69
CA LEU A 117 -13.68 -9.79 -6.07
C LEU A 117 -15.13 -9.51 -6.49
N ASP A 118 -15.98 -9.13 -5.53
CA ASP A 118 -17.24 -8.47 -5.89
C ASP A 118 -17.00 -7.01 -6.29
N GLU A 119 -18.02 -6.33 -6.82
CA GLU A 119 -17.91 -4.95 -7.32
C GLU A 119 -17.35 -3.96 -6.28
N GLY A 120 -17.74 -4.11 -5.01
CA GLY A 120 -17.28 -3.25 -3.93
C GLY A 120 -15.79 -3.45 -3.63
N ARG A 121 -15.35 -4.71 -3.56
CA ARG A 121 -13.95 -5.06 -3.34
C ARG A 121 -13.07 -4.76 -4.55
N LEU A 122 -13.61 -4.88 -5.76
CA LEU A 122 -12.94 -4.47 -6.98
C LEU A 122 -12.62 -2.98 -6.93
N SER A 123 -13.59 -2.12 -6.60
CA SER A 123 -13.36 -0.67 -6.47
C SER A 123 -12.27 -0.32 -5.45
N TYR A 124 -12.23 -1.01 -4.31
CA TYR A 124 -11.13 -0.86 -3.33
C TYR A 124 -9.78 -1.29 -3.91
N MET A 125 -9.74 -2.37 -4.67
CA MET A 125 -8.52 -2.90 -5.28
C MET A 125 -7.98 -1.96 -6.36
N GLU A 126 -8.83 -1.41 -7.21
CA GLU A 126 -8.45 -0.42 -8.23
C GLU A 126 -7.94 0.87 -7.58
N SER A 127 -8.61 1.33 -6.52
CA SER A 127 -8.16 2.49 -5.75
C SER A 127 -6.81 2.24 -5.10
N SER A 128 -6.61 1.04 -4.53
CA SER A 128 -5.32 0.60 -3.97
C SER A 128 -4.21 0.70 -5.01
N TYR A 129 -4.44 0.16 -6.22
CA TYR A 129 -3.48 0.24 -7.32
C TYR A 129 -3.07 1.69 -7.61
N GLN A 130 -4.03 2.60 -7.75
CA GLN A 130 -3.75 4.01 -8.06
C GLN A 130 -2.92 4.68 -6.95
N TYR A 131 -3.29 4.50 -5.69
CA TYR A 131 -2.56 5.11 -4.57
C TYR A 131 -1.14 4.56 -4.43
N LEU A 132 -0.91 3.27 -4.70
CA LEU A 132 0.43 2.70 -4.69
C LEU A 132 1.28 3.20 -5.86
N GLN A 133 0.68 3.37 -7.03
CA GLN A 133 1.33 3.99 -8.19
C GLN A 133 1.68 5.46 -7.91
N ASP A 134 0.80 6.22 -7.27
CA ASP A 134 1.06 7.60 -6.87
C ASP A 134 2.16 7.68 -5.80
N ALA A 135 2.17 6.77 -4.82
CA ALA A 135 3.23 6.68 -3.84
C ALA A 135 4.60 6.44 -4.50
N ALA A 136 4.66 5.53 -5.47
CA ALA A 136 5.88 5.25 -6.24
C ALA A 136 6.28 6.41 -7.17
N ARG A 137 5.33 7.21 -7.67
CA ARG A 137 5.65 8.44 -8.43
C ARG A 137 6.24 9.51 -7.52
N ALA A 138 5.69 9.67 -6.31
CA ALA A 138 6.17 10.61 -5.31
C ALA A 138 7.53 10.19 -4.72
N ASN A 139 7.78 8.89 -4.60
CA ASN A 139 9.07 8.33 -4.20
C ASN A 139 9.44 7.11 -5.08
N PRO A 140 10.16 7.32 -6.20
CA PRO A 140 10.58 6.25 -7.10
C PRO A 140 11.49 5.19 -6.48
N SER A 141 12.10 5.49 -5.33
CA SER A 141 12.91 4.54 -4.57
C SER A 141 12.11 3.65 -3.63
N ASP A 142 10.79 3.89 -3.48
CA ASP A 142 9.90 3.04 -2.68
C ASP A 142 9.56 1.75 -3.43
N VAL A 143 10.49 0.80 -3.36
CA VAL A 143 10.37 -0.51 -3.99
C VAL A 143 9.26 -1.36 -3.37
N GLU A 144 8.82 -1.07 -2.15
CA GLU A 144 7.67 -1.76 -1.54
C GLU A 144 6.37 -1.30 -2.20
N ALA A 145 6.18 0.01 -2.41
CA ALA A 145 5.02 0.53 -3.12
C ALA A 145 4.92 -0.06 -4.54
N LEU A 146 6.05 -0.15 -5.25
CA LEU A 146 6.13 -0.78 -6.58
C LEU A 146 5.82 -2.29 -6.54
N LEU A 147 6.37 -3.01 -5.56
CA LEU A 147 6.11 -4.45 -5.42
C LEU A 147 4.62 -4.71 -5.20
N TYR A 148 4.01 -4.00 -4.26
CA TYR A 148 2.59 -4.17 -3.96
C TYR A 148 1.68 -3.63 -5.06
N SER A 149 2.07 -2.60 -5.80
CA SER A 149 1.31 -2.20 -7.00
C SER A 149 1.33 -3.32 -8.06
N GLY A 150 2.46 -4.02 -8.23
CA GLY A 150 2.55 -5.20 -9.11
C GLY A 150 1.69 -6.37 -8.63
N ILE A 151 1.63 -6.63 -7.32
CA ILE A 151 0.74 -7.65 -6.74
C ILE A 151 -0.72 -7.29 -6.99
N VAL A 152 -1.11 -6.03 -6.75
CA VAL A 152 -2.48 -5.56 -7.03
C VAL A 152 -2.80 -5.67 -8.52
N SER A 153 -1.86 -5.27 -9.38
CA SER A 153 -1.94 -5.42 -10.84
C SER A 153 -2.19 -6.88 -11.24
N LEU A 154 -1.51 -7.84 -10.59
CA LEU A 154 -1.69 -9.27 -10.82
C LEU A 154 -3.08 -9.77 -10.44
N VAL A 155 -3.63 -9.31 -9.30
CA VAL A 155 -4.99 -9.64 -8.86
C VAL A 155 -6.02 -9.09 -9.86
N LEU A 156 -5.81 -7.87 -10.34
CA LEU A 156 -6.73 -7.19 -11.27
C LEU A 156 -6.60 -7.63 -12.72
N PHE A 157 -5.45 -8.19 -13.11
CA PHE A 157 -5.09 -8.55 -14.48
C PHE A 157 -6.14 -9.43 -15.17
N GLN A 158 -6.71 -10.39 -14.45
CA GLN A 158 -7.72 -11.29 -15.01
C GLN A 158 -9.10 -10.64 -15.17
N GLN A 159 -9.33 -9.50 -14.51
CA GLN A 159 -10.59 -8.76 -14.55
C GLN A 159 -10.61 -7.67 -15.63
N SER A 160 -9.44 -7.09 -15.94
CA SER A 160 -9.31 -6.04 -16.94
C SER A 160 -7.95 -6.04 -17.64
N PRO A 161 -7.90 -5.89 -18.97
CA PRO A 161 -6.65 -5.82 -19.73
C PRO A 161 -5.86 -4.51 -19.51
N SER A 162 -6.38 -3.57 -18.70
CA SER A 162 -5.70 -2.31 -18.38
C SER A 162 -4.50 -2.47 -17.45
N TYR A 163 -4.36 -3.64 -16.82
CA TYR A 163 -3.30 -3.96 -15.87
C TYR A 163 -2.22 -4.80 -16.54
N ASP A 164 -0.96 -4.50 -16.24
CA ASP A 164 0.22 -5.17 -16.81
C ASP A 164 1.17 -5.55 -15.66
N PRO A 165 0.90 -6.68 -14.97
CA PRO A 165 1.71 -7.09 -13.83
C PRO A 165 3.15 -7.37 -14.22
N MET A 166 3.43 -7.88 -15.44
CA MET A 166 4.79 -8.11 -15.90
C MET A 166 5.60 -6.81 -15.91
N ARG A 167 5.01 -5.74 -16.47
CA ARG A 167 5.62 -4.41 -16.51
C ARG A 167 5.76 -3.80 -15.12
N ASP A 168 4.77 -3.97 -14.25
CA ASP A 168 4.83 -3.44 -12.88
C ASP A 168 5.92 -4.14 -12.03
N PHE A 169 6.07 -5.46 -12.15
CA PHE A 169 7.18 -6.16 -11.53
C PHE A 169 8.54 -5.77 -12.14
N ASP A 170 8.61 -5.53 -13.44
CA ASP A 170 9.83 -5.02 -14.09
C ASP A 170 10.23 -3.62 -13.60
N ARG A 171 9.26 -2.79 -13.19
CA ARG A 171 9.57 -1.51 -12.55
C ARG A 171 10.15 -1.69 -11.16
N THR A 172 9.63 -2.64 -10.39
CA THR A 172 10.21 -3.01 -9.08
C THR A 172 11.65 -3.50 -9.24
N LEU A 173 11.88 -4.43 -10.18
CA LEU A 173 13.22 -4.99 -10.43
C LEU A 173 14.22 -3.92 -10.85
N ARG A 174 13.83 -3.00 -11.74
CA ARG A 174 14.67 -1.86 -12.14
C ARG A 174 14.97 -0.92 -10.97
N ALA A 175 13.95 -0.51 -10.22
CA ALA A 175 14.14 0.37 -9.08
C ALA A 175 15.07 -0.23 -8.02
N VAL A 176 14.98 -1.55 -7.77
CA VAL A 176 15.91 -2.25 -6.89
C VAL A 176 17.36 -2.15 -7.38
N GLU A 177 17.62 -2.27 -8.68
CA GLU A 177 18.98 -2.20 -9.23
C GLU A 177 19.63 -0.82 -9.09
N ASP A 178 18.81 0.23 -9.01
CA ASP A 178 19.26 1.61 -8.87
C ASP A 178 19.56 1.99 -7.40
N LEU A 179 19.18 1.15 -6.43
CA LEU A 179 19.45 1.40 -5.01
C LEU A 179 20.91 1.15 -4.64
N SER A 180 21.53 2.09 -3.92
CA SER A 180 22.90 1.95 -3.39
C SER A 180 23.04 0.79 -2.41
N TYR A 181 21.96 0.43 -1.70
CA TYR A 181 21.89 -0.64 -0.71
C TYR A 181 21.19 -1.91 -1.22
N LYS A 182 21.21 -2.14 -2.54
CA LYS A 182 20.54 -3.29 -3.19
C LYS A 182 20.99 -4.68 -2.73
N LYS A 183 22.17 -4.77 -2.12
CA LYS A 183 22.69 -6.01 -1.51
C LYS A 183 22.13 -6.29 -0.11
N SER A 184 21.39 -5.36 0.49
CA SER A 184 20.75 -5.60 1.79
C SER A 184 19.78 -6.78 1.71
N ALA A 185 19.64 -7.53 2.80
CA ALA A 185 18.78 -8.71 2.86
C ALA A 185 17.32 -8.37 2.49
N HIS A 186 16.82 -7.24 2.99
CA HIS A 186 15.48 -6.74 2.69
C HIS A 186 15.26 -6.48 1.19
N ILE A 187 16.18 -5.77 0.53
CA ILE A 187 16.05 -5.47 -0.90
C ILE A 187 16.21 -6.73 -1.77
N ARG A 188 17.09 -7.65 -1.39
CA ARG A 188 17.18 -8.97 -2.05
C ARG A 188 15.88 -9.76 -1.91
N ALA A 189 15.24 -9.74 -0.74
CA ALA A 189 13.95 -10.39 -0.56
C ALA A 189 12.85 -9.78 -1.44
N ILE A 190 12.81 -8.44 -1.55
CA ILE A 190 11.90 -7.73 -2.49
C ILE A 190 12.17 -8.13 -3.94
N LYS A 191 13.44 -8.17 -4.35
CA LYS A 191 13.83 -8.61 -5.69
C LYS A 191 13.40 -10.04 -5.99
N GLY A 192 13.58 -10.95 -5.03
CA GLY A 192 13.14 -12.34 -5.13
C GLY A 192 11.61 -12.45 -5.25
N ALA A 193 10.86 -11.66 -4.48
CA ALA A 193 9.40 -11.59 -4.55
C ALA A 193 8.93 -11.02 -5.89
N ALA A 194 9.56 -9.95 -6.39
CA ALA A 194 9.22 -9.35 -7.69
C ALA A 194 9.45 -10.33 -8.86
N TRP A 195 10.58 -11.06 -8.86
CA TRP A 195 10.81 -12.11 -9.85
C TRP A 195 9.75 -13.20 -9.79
N TYR A 196 9.35 -13.62 -8.59
CA TYR A 196 8.32 -14.64 -8.44
C TYR A 196 6.97 -14.15 -8.93
N GLY A 197 6.56 -12.93 -8.55
CA GLY A 197 5.31 -12.34 -9.00
C GLY A 197 5.26 -12.19 -10.51
N LYS A 198 6.38 -11.79 -11.15
CA LYS A 198 6.51 -11.78 -12.61
C LYS A 198 6.33 -13.17 -13.21
N GLY A 199 6.89 -14.21 -12.58
CA GLY A 199 6.69 -15.59 -12.99
C GLY A 199 5.23 -16.05 -12.91
N VAL A 200 4.52 -15.69 -11.83
CA VAL A 200 3.08 -15.96 -11.70
C VAL A 200 2.27 -15.23 -12.77
N ALA A 201 2.62 -13.98 -13.08
CA ALA A 201 2.00 -13.23 -14.17
C ALA A 201 2.15 -13.94 -15.52
N TYR A 202 3.36 -14.36 -15.88
CA TYR A 202 3.60 -15.13 -17.11
C TYR A 202 2.86 -16.46 -17.13
N LEU A 203 2.83 -17.22 -16.03
CA LEU A 203 2.03 -18.45 -15.95
C LEU A 203 0.55 -18.18 -16.23
N LYS A 204 -0.04 -17.15 -15.61
CA LYS A 204 -1.44 -16.77 -15.83
C LYS A 204 -1.70 -16.30 -17.26
N ASN A 205 -0.67 -15.82 -17.96
CA ASN A 205 -0.74 -15.43 -19.37
C ASN A 205 -0.49 -16.59 -20.34
N GLY A 206 -0.11 -17.77 -19.85
CA GLY A 206 0.21 -18.96 -20.66
C GLY A 206 1.69 -19.07 -21.08
N ASP A 207 2.54 -18.15 -20.66
CA ASP A 207 3.96 -18.06 -21.04
C ASP A 207 4.83 -18.88 -20.07
N GLY A 208 4.79 -20.21 -20.21
CA GLY A 208 5.45 -21.13 -19.28
C GLY A 208 6.98 -21.02 -19.23
N GLU A 209 7.65 -20.74 -20.34
CA GLU A 209 9.12 -20.67 -20.39
C GLU A 209 9.65 -19.42 -19.67
N GLU A 210 9.02 -18.28 -19.91
CA GLU A 210 9.29 -17.02 -19.25
C GLU A 210 9.02 -17.11 -17.75
N ALA A 211 7.93 -17.78 -17.37
CA ALA A 211 7.63 -18.06 -15.98
C ALA A 211 8.73 -18.86 -15.29
N MET A 212 9.17 -19.97 -15.90
CA MET A 212 10.25 -20.80 -15.35
C MET A 212 11.57 -20.04 -15.23
N THR A 213 11.85 -19.14 -16.17
CA THR A 213 13.00 -18.24 -16.10
C THR A 213 12.90 -17.29 -14.89
N CYS A 214 11.72 -16.69 -14.69
CA CYS A 214 11.46 -15.81 -13.55
C CYS A 214 11.56 -16.54 -12.21
N PHE A 215 11.03 -17.77 -12.08
CA PHE A 215 11.16 -18.57 -10.87
C PHE A 215 12.61 -18.97 -10.57
N ARG A 216 13.39 -19.28 -11.61
CA ARG A 216 14.82 -19.53 -11.45
C ARG A 216 15.55 -18.30 -10.91
N ASN A 217 15.29 -17.13 -11.47
CA ASN A 217 15.86 -15.87 -10.99
C ASN A 217 15.45 -15.56 -9.54
N SER A 218 14.18 -15.79 -9.18
CA SER A 218 13.69 -15.67 -7.80
C SER A 218 14.48 -16.56 -6.84
N ARG A 219 14.71 -17.83 -7.22
CA ARG A 219 15.46 -18.80 -6.42
C ARG A 219 16.93 -18.40 -6.25
N VAL A 220 17.60 -17.99 -7.32
CA VAL A 220 19.00 -17.52 -7.26
C VAL A 220 19.14 -16.37 -6.27
N VAL A 221 18.25 -15.38 -6.32
CA VAL A 221 18.26 -14.25 -5.38
C VAL A 221 18.04 -14.68 -3.92
N SER A 222 17.22 -15.71 -3.67
CA SER A 222 17.04 -16.25 -2.32
C SER A 222 18.25 -17.06 -1.82
N GLU A 223 18.94 -17.77 -2.69
CA GLU A 223 20.12 -18.59 -2.35
C GLU A 223 21.35 -17.72 -2.01
N GLU A 224 21.47 -16.53 -2.61
CA GLU A 224 22.52 -15.56 -2.26
C GLU A 224 22.43 -15.04 -0.80
N GLN A 225 21.35 -15.34 -0.07
CA GLN A 225 21.17 -14.91 1.32
C GLN A 225 21.85 -15.82 2.36
N VAL A 226 22.35 -17.01 1.95
CA VAL A 226 23.06 -17.99 2.78
C VAL A 226 24.58 -17.80 2.65
#